data_AF-A0A4U0GFK0-F1
#
_entry.id   AF-A0A4U0GFK0-F1
#
_cell.length_a   1.000
_cell.length_b   1.000
_cell.length_c   1.000
_cell.angle_alpha   90.00
_cell.angle_beta   90.00
_cell.angle_gamma   90.00
#
_symmetry.space_group_name_H-M   'P 1'
#
loop_
_entity.id
_entity.type
_entity.pdbx_description
1 polymer ?
#
loop_
_entity_poly.entity_id
_entity_poly.type
_entity_poly.pdbx_seq_one_letter_code
_entity_poly.pdbx_strand_id
1 'polypeptide(L)' 'MPRIKLFVDTGFAECSHTDILEVDDADWEAMSPEERDAFLAEEAREFMGNHIDYGAYVMDDADAASGESE' A
#
# COMPACT_ATOMS: atom_id res chain seq x y z
N MET A 1 -8.56 -3.41 -22.06
CA MET A 1 -8.24 -2.74 -20.80
C MET A 1 -7.11 -3.53 -20.16
N PRO A 2 -5.87 -3.04 -20.10
CA PRO A 2 -4.82 -3.66 -19.30
C PRO A 2 -5.29 -3.80 -17.84
N ARG A 3 -4.90 -4.92 -17.22
CA ARG A 3 -5.21 -5.25 -15.84
C ARG A 3 -3.92 -5.21 -15.03
N ILE A 4 -3.81 -4.23 -14.15
CA ILE A 4 -2.64 -3.99 -13.31
C ILE A 4 -2.91 -4.62 -11.96
N LYS A 5 -1.97 -5.43 -11.46
CA LYS A 5 -2.07 -6.02 -10.13
C LYS A 5 -1.41 -5.10 -9.11
N LEU A 6 -2.21 -4.60 -8.17
CA LEU A 6 -1.72 -3.89 -6.99
C LEU A 6 -1.64 -4.88 -5.83
N PHE A 7 -0.57 -4.83 -5.06
CA PHE A 7 -0.43 -5.69 -3.88
C PHE A 7 0.38 -4.99 -2.80
N VAL A 8 0.08 -5.37 -1.56
CA VAL A 8 0.83 -4.97 -0.38
C VAL A 8 0.96 -6.18 0.53
N ASP A 9 2.15 -6.39 1.06
CA ASP A 9 2.47 -7.52 1.94
C ASP A 9 3.38 -7.00 3.06
N THR A 10 2.94 -7.16 4.30
CA THR A 10 3.70 -6.70 5.48
C THR A 10 4.68 -7.76 5.98
N GLY A 11 4.72 -8.94 5.38
CA GLY A 11 5.53 -10.09 5.79
C GLY A 11 4.92 -10.92 6.92
N PHE A 12 3.73 -10.56 7.41
CA PHE A 12 2.99 -11.31 8.41
C PHE A 12 1.86 -12.13 7.76
N ALA A 13 1.61 -13.32 8.29
CA ALA A 13 0.53 -14.18 7.80
C ALA A 13 -0.80 -13.42 7.86
N GLU A 14 -1.59 -13.51 6.78
CA GLU A 14 -2.90 -12.86 6.62
C GLU A 14 -2.87 -11.33 6.57
N CYS A 15 -1.70 -10.69 6.62
CA CYS A 15 -1.54 -9.24 6.51
C CYS A 15 -1.07 -8.81 5.12
N SER A 16 -1.66 -9.41 4.08
CA SER A 16 -1.46 -9.01 2.69
C SER A 16 -2.79 -8.64 2.03
N HIS A 17 -2.73 -7.68 1.12
CA HIS A 17 -3.87 -7.26 0.31
C HIS A 17 -3.49 -7.22 -1.17
N THR A 18 -4.46 -7.51 -2.04
CA THR A 18 -4.25 -7.52 -3.49
C THR A 18 -5.52 -7.04 -4.16
N ASP A 19 -5.38 -6.18 -5.15
CA ASP A 19 -6.47 -5.70 -5.99
C ASP A 19 -6.05 -5.63 -7.46
N ILE A 20 -7.04 -5.50 -8.35
CA ILE A 20 -6.84 -5.35 -9.78
C ILE A 20 -7.36 -3.99 -10.21
N LEU A 21 -6.46 -3.14 -10.68
CA LEU A 21 -6.78 -1.88 -11.34
C LEU A 21 -6.99 -2.13 -12.83
N GLU A 22 -8.14 -1.73 -13.35
CA GLU A 22 -8.46 -1.77 -14.77
C GLU A 22 -8.25 -0.37 -15.37
N VAL A 23 -7.39 -0.27 -16.38
CA VAL A 23 -7.11 0.99 -17.10
C VAL A 23 -7.65 0.87 -18.52
N ASP A 24 -8.16 1.97 -19.07
CA ASP A 24 -8.62 2.01 -20.47
C ASP A 24 -7.44 1.77 -21.44
N ASP A 25 -7.69 1.05 -22.53
CA ASP A 25 -6.65 0.76 -23.52
C ASP A 25 -6.14 2.04 -24.20
N ALA A 26 -7.02 3.00 -24.48
CA ALA A 26 -6.64 4.23 -25.16
C ALA A 26 -5.75 5.11 -24.27
N ASP A 27 -6.09 5.22 -22.99
CA ASP A 27 -5.29 5.96 -22.02
C ASP A 27 -3.92 5.29 -21.80
N TRP A 28 -3.90 3.96 -21.68
CA TRP A 28 -2.66 3.22 -21.51
C TRP A 28 -1.73 3.35 -22.72
N GLU A 29 -2.27 3.20 -23.94
CA GLU A 29 -1.50 3.32 -25.18
C GLU A 29 -1.05 4.76 -25.47
N ALA A 30 -1.75 5.77 -24.92
CA ALA A 30 -1.36 7.17 -25.02
C ALA A 30 -0.16 7.52 -24.12
N MET A 31 0.03 6.81 -23.00
CA MET A 31 1.18 7.02 -22.12
C MET A 31 2.48 6.47 -22.73
N SER A 32 3.54 7.27 -22.69
CA SER A 32 4.90 6.81 -22.92
C SER A 32 5.34 5.79 -21.86
N PRO A 33 6.40 5.00 -22.11
CA PRO A 33 6.93 4.09 -21.10
C PRO A 33 7.27 4.77 -19.77
N GLU A 34 7.84 5.98 -19.81
CA GLU A 34 8.19 6.76 -18.61
C GLU A 34 6.95 7.21 -17.83
N GLU A 35 5.88 7.60 -18.54
CA GLU A 35 4.59 7.96 -17.92
C GLU A 35 3.90 6.75 -17.30
N ARG A 36 3.97 5.58 -17.93
CA ARG A 36 3.44 4.33 -17.36
C ARG A 36 4.16 3.95 -16.08
N ASP A 37 5.49 4.07 -16.05
CA ASP A 37 6.27 3.79 -14.85
C ASP A 37 5.92 4.76 -13.71
N ALA A 38 5.75 6.05 -14.02
CA ALA A 38 5.31 7.05 -13.05
C ALA A 38 3.90 6.77 -12.52
N PHE A 39 2.97 6.43 -13.41
CA PHE A 39 1.60 6.04 -13.07
C PHE A 39 1.58 4.82 -12.14
N LEU A 40 2.30 3.75 -12.49
CA LEU A 40 2.39 2.55 -11.66
C LEU A 40 2.98 2.84 -10.27
N ALA A 41 3.96 3.74 -10.17
CA ALA A 41 4.56 4.12 -8.90
C ALA A 41 3.60 4.94 -8.02
N GLU A 42 2.78 5.80 -8.63
CA GLU A 42 1.73 6.57 -7.93
C GLU A 42 0.65 5.64 -7.38
N GLU A 43 0.08 4.79 -8.23
CA GLU A 43 -0.95 3.80 -7.84
C GLU A 43 -0.46 2.87 -6.72
N ALA A 44 0.79 2.40 -6.80
CA ALA A 44 1.38 1.57 -5.76
C ALA A 44 1.50 2.31 -4.42
N ARG A 45 1.86 3.60 -4.44
CA ARG A 45 1.96 4.43 -3.24
C ARG A 45 0.60 4.70 -2.61
N GLU A 46 -0.40 5.01 -3.42
CA GLU A 46 -1.77 5.22 -2.94
C GLU A 46 -2.36 3.92 -2.37
N PHE A 47 -2.18 2.80 -3.06
CA PHE A 47 -2.61 1.48 -2.58
C PHE A 47 -1.98 1.14 -1.22
N MET A 48 -0.67 1.37 -1.06
CA MET A 48 0.00 1.18 0.22
C MET A 48 -0.61 2.09 1.30
N GLY A 49 -0.81 3.37 1.02
CA GLY A 49 -1.38 4.32 1.99
C GLY A 49 -2.82 4.02 2.39
N ASN A 50 -3.60 3.39 1.53
CA ASN A 50 -5.00 3.00 1.81
C ASN A 50 -5.11 1.69 2.61
N HIS A 51 -4.06 0.86 2.64
CA HIS A 51 -4.10 -0.47 3.24
C HIS A 51 -3.11 -0.68 4.39
N ILE A 52 -2.10 0.18 4.55
CA ILE A 52 -1.17 0.15 5.69
C ILE A 52 -1.30 1.43 6.49
N ASP A 53 -1.81 1.30 7.70
CA ASP A 53 -1.66 2.30 8.75
C ASP A 53 -0.34 2.09 9.51
N TYR A 54 0.45 3.15 9.66
CA TYR A 54 1.65 3.13 10.48
C TYR A 54 1.83 4.47 11.21
N GLY A 55 2.46 4.43 12.38
CA GLY A 55 2.68 5.62 13.19
C GLY A 55 3.65 5.37 14.34
N ALA A 56 3.97 6.44 15.05
CA ALA A 56 4.75 6.41 16.29
C ALA A 56 4.06 7.33 17.30
N TYR A 57 4.06 6.93 18.57
CA TYR A 57 3.54 7.72 19.68
C TYR A 57 4.58 7.78 20.80
N VAL A 58 4.52 8.85 21.59
CA VAL A 58 5.32 8.98 22.80
C VAL A 58 4.61 8.20 23.90
N MET A 59 5.31 7.28 24.56
CA MET A 59 4.78 6.56 25.72
C MET A 59 5.05 7.38 26.99
N ASP A 60 4.02 7.58 27.81
CA ASP A 60 4.18 8.09 29.17
C ASP A 60 4.70 6.96 30.09
N ASP A 61 5.52 7.29 31.08
CA ASP A 61 6.12 6.34 32.04
C ASP A 61 5.09 5.44 32.77
N ALA A 62 3.81 5.85 32.81
CA ALA A 62 2.72 5.06 33.39
C ALA A 62 2.26 3.88 32.51
N ASP A 63 2.34 4.00 31.17
CA ASP A 63 1.92 2.95 30.22
C ASP A 63 2.99 1.86 30.04
N ALA A 64 4.27 2.19 30.29
CA ALA A 64 5.37 1.23 30.22
C ALA A 64 5.33 0.18 31.35
N ALA A 65 4.65 0.45 32.46
CA ALA A 65 4.61 -0.40 33.65
C ALA A 65 3.43 -1.40 33.69
N SER A 66 2.45 -1.29 32.79
CA SER A 66 1.28 -2.18 32.71
C SER A 66 1.47 -3.40 31.79
N GLY A 67 2.66 -3.59 31.22
CA GLY A 67 2.94 -4.62 30.22
C GLY A 67 3.34 -6.01 30.74
N GLU A 68 3.25 -6.30 32.05
CA GLU A 68 3.48 -7.66 32.57
C GLU A 68 2.55 -7.94 33.77
N SER A 69 1.46 -8.68 33.54
CA SER A 69 0.72 -9.42 34.56
C SER A 69 -0.19 -10.46 33.88
N GLU A 70 0.35 -11.66 33.64
CA GLU A 70 -0.41 -12.92 33.64
C GLU A 70 0.10 -13.81 34.77
#